data_AF-A0A9D8BHY0-F1
#
_entry.id   AF-A0A9D8BHY0-F1
#
_cell.length_a   1.000
_cell.length_b   1.000
_cell.length_c   1.000
_cell.angle_alpha   90.00
_cell.angle_beta   90.00
_cell.angle_gamma   90.00
#
_symmetry.space_group_name_H-M   'P 1'
#
loop_
_entity.id
_entity.type
_entity.pdbx_description
1 polymer ?
#
loop_
_entity_poly.entity_id
_entity_poly.type
_entity_poly.pdbx_seq_one_letter_code
_entity_poly.pdbx_strand_id
1 'polypeptide(L)'
;MLRVFTTVLPDVPYIPLLYPNLGIQQRDSILFLNNAFAGMKDKMVEIVDRVEDADCVLLAHNWPSLKGHRGFVHAQAKLAADHRKHLIVFWHGDSDAPVDIPGAIVFRTSLYRYCTRANEIAMPAYGEDLLGSDTLTLREKHAGPPVVGFCGWAKYKNTKNMFGTLALNSLVRFGSVMGPEGMLAHRKGLSFRREAIAVLGTSDAVKCAFLLRSSYSGHSKTIGMDPENARREYRENLLGSDLALCVKGDGNYSYRFYEALSLGRIPLLIDTQCVLPLEETIDYRSFVLRVDYRELERLPDIIERWWNEIRPDEFTAMQKKAREAYEKYLRVDAFLRFVVHQLGS
;
A
#
# COMPACT_ATOMS: atom_id res chain seq x y z
N MET A 1 -20.23 -8.78 17.41
CA MET A 1 -19.06 -9.03 16.53
C MET A 1 -19.62 -9.52 15.20
N LEU A 2 -19.03 -9.16 14.05
CA LEU A 2 -19.54 -9.64 12.76
C LEU A 2 -19.42 -11.16 12.70
N ARG A 3 -20.52 -11.86 12.45
CA ARG A 3 -20.55 -13.31 12.30
C ARG A 3 -20.22 -13.66 10.85
N VAL A 4 -19.23 -14.52 10.65
CA VAL A 4 -18.77 -14.91 9.32
C VAL A 4 -18.84 -16.42 9.17
N PHE A 5 -19.39 -16.86 8.05
CA PHE A 5 -19.21 -18.24 7.60
C PHE A 5 -17.98 -18.27 6.69
N THR A 6 -17.07 -19.19 6.94
CA THR A 6 -15.83 -19.34 6.15
C THR A 6 -15.43 -20.79 6.07
N THR A 7 -14.94 -21.22 4.91
CA THR A 7 -14.33 -22.54 4.71
C THR A 7 -12.83 -22.36 4.45
N VAL A 8 -12.00 -23.08 5.20
CA VAL A 8 -10.53 -23.00 5.09
C VAL A 8 -10.02 -24.22 4.34
N LEU A 9 -9.27 -24.00 3.25
CA LEU A 9 -8.51 -25.03 2.56
C LEU A 9 -7.25 -25.35 3.38
N PRO A 10 -6.87 -26.63 3.55
CA PRO A 10 -5.77 -27.04 4.43
C PRO A 10 -4.40 -26.52 3.98
N ASP A 11 -4.14 -26.46 2.67
CA ASP A 11 -2.81 -26.13 2.12
C ASP A 11 -2.69 -24.68 1.61
N VAL A 12 -3.67 -23.83 1.91
CA VAL A 12 -3.69 -22.45 1.44
C VAL A 12 -3.66 -21.50 2.65
N PRO A 13 -2.70 -20.56 2.73
CA PRO A 13 -2.67 -19.60 3.82
C PRO A 13 -3.95 -18.79 3.90
N TYR A 14 -4.48 -18.59 5.10
CA TYR A 14 -5.63 -17.72 5.33
C TYR A 14 -5.21 -16.26 5.50
N ILE A 15 -6.18 -15.36 5.40
CA ILE A 15 -5.97 -13.91 5.50
C ILE A 15 -5.72 -13.48 6.96
N PRO A 16 -4.99 -12.37 7.18
CA PRO A 16 -4.70 -11.88 8.53
C PRO A 16 -5.92 -11.62 9.42
N LEU A 17 -7.09 -11.32 8.84
CA LEU A 17 -8.35 -11.16 9.58
C LEU A 17 -8.70 -12.40 10.41
N LEU A 18 -8.30 -13.59 9.98
CA LEU A 18 -8.58 -14.86 10.65
C LEU A 18 -7.49 -15.26 11.66
N TYR A 19 -6.38 -14.52 11.77
CA TYR A 19 -5.26 -14.89 12.64
C TYR A 19 -5.66 -14.97 14.13
N PRO A 20 -6.43 -14.03 14.69
CA PRO A 20 -6.92 -14.13 16.07
C PRO A 20 -7.85 -15.33 16.32
N ASN A 21 -8.46 -15.89 15.27
CA ASN A 21 -9.40 -16.99 15.37
C ASN A 21 -8.71 -18.36 15.19
N LEU A 22 -7.75 -18.45 14.27
CA LEU A 22 -7.19 -19.72 13.79
C LEU A 22 -5.68 -19.89 14.08
N GLY A 23 -5.04 -18.87 14.66
CA GLY A 23 -3.59 -18.80 14.87
C GLY A 23 -2.87 -17.96 13.82
N ILE A 24 -1.65 -17.52 14.10
CA ILE A 24 -0.84 -16.73 13.16
C ILE A 24 -0.10 -17.67 12.21
N GLN A 25 -0.22 -17.43 10.90
CA GLN A 25 0.60 -18.07 9.87
C GLN A 25 1.74 -17.14 9.45
N GLN A 26 2.98 -17.53 9.76
CA GLN A 26 4.16 -16.78 9.36
C GLN A 26 4.42 -16.90 7.85
N ARG A 27 4.98 -15.82 7.29
CA ARG A 27 5.39 -15.75 5.88
C ARG A 27 6.85 -15.30 5.79
N ASP A 28 7.70 -16.13 5.19
CA ASP A 28 9.16 -15.87 5.13
C ASP A 28 9.60 -15.21 3.82
N SER A 29 8.73 -15.18 2.80
CA SER A 29 9.07 -14.64 1.49
C SER A 29 9.12 -13.11 1.47
N ILE A 30 8.18 -12.46 2.17
CA ILE A 30 8.12 -11.01 2.33
C ILE A 30 8.74 -10.66 3.68
N LEU A 31 9.91 -10.05 3.64
CA LEU A 31 10.70 -9.74 4.83
C LEU A 31 9.97 -8.71 5.70
N PHE A 32 10.03 -8.88 7.02
CA PHE A 32 9.39 -8.03 8.03
C PHE A 32 7.85 -7.97 7.98
N LEU A 33 7.20 -8.68 7.05
CA LEU A 33 5.73 -8.69 6.94
C LEU A 33 5.06 -9.20 8.22
N ASN A 34 5.65 -10.20 8.87
CA ASN A 34 5.10 -10.77 10.10
C ASN A 34 5.00 -9.72 11.22
N ASN A 35 5.85 -8.68 11.22
CA ASN A 35 5.80 -7.60 12.19
C ASN A 35 4.55 -6.72 12.02
N ALA A 36 3.98 -6.63 10.82
CA ALA A 36 2.72 -5.94 10.57
C ALA A 36 1.52 -6.60 11.26
N PHE A 37 1.64 -7.88 11.62
CA PHE A 37 0.60 -8.64 12.32
C PHE A 37 0.92 -8.82 13.81
N ALA A 38 2.05 -8.28 14.28
CA ALA A 38 2.43 -8.36 15.69
C ALA A 38 1.37 -7.67 16.55
N GLY A 39 0.89 -8.38 17.58
CA GLY A 39 -0.13 -7.85 18.49
C GLY A 39 -1.58 -8.06 18.05
N MET A 40 -1.84 -8.65 16.87
CA MET A 40 -3.19 -9.06 16.46
C MET A 40 -3.68 -10.28 17.28
N LYS A 41 -4.17 -10.02 18.50
CA LYS A 41 -4.64 -11.06 19.44
C LYS A 41 -6.16 -11.11 19.60
N ASP A 42 -6.83 -9.98 19.49
CA ASP A 42 -8.27 -9.93 19.72
C ASP A 42 -9.04 -10.35 18.48
N LYS A 43 -10.04 -11.21 18.68
CA LYS A 43 -10.97 -11.61 17.62
C LYS A 43 -11.71 -10.38 17.10
N MET A 44 -11.73 -10.24 15.77
CA MET A 44 -12.46 -9.19 15.08
C MET A 44 -13.78 -9.73 14.51
N VAL A 45 -13.83 -11.03 14.19
CA VAL A 45 -14.99 -11.73 13.66
C VAL A 45 -15.32 -12.96 14.50
N GLU A 46 -16.59 -13.36 14.47
CA GLU A 46 -17.07 -14.61 15.05
C GLU A 46 -17.25 -15.62 13.91
N ILE A 47 -16.56 -16.77 13.97
CA ILE A 47 -16.74 -17.82 12.96
C ILE A 47 -17.90 -18.69 13.40
N VAL A 48 -18.91 -18.84 12.53
CA VAL A 48 -20.10 -19.67 12.79
C VAL A 48 -20.09 -20.92 11.90
N ASP A 49 -20.66 -22.01 12.41
CA ASP A 49 -20.67 -23.31 11.73
C ASP A 49 -21.69 -23.40 10.58
N ARG A 50 -22.71 -22.54 10.61
CA ARG A 50 -23.81 -22.53 9.65
C ARG A 50 -23.88 -21.20 8.94
N VAL A 51 -24.03 -21.24 7.61
CA VAL A 51 -24.17 -20.03 6.80
C VAL A 51 -25.42 -19.23 7.16
N GLU A 52 -26.50 -19.87 7.62
CA GLU A 52 -27.72 -19.16 8.04
C GLU A 52 -27.45 -18.17 9.17
N ASP A 53 -26.54 -18.54 10.10
CA ASP A 53 -26.21 -17.75 11.29
C ASP A 53 -25.18 -16.64 11.02
N ALA A 54 -24.56 -16.62 9.84
CA ALA A 54 -23.56 -15.62 9.48
C ALA A 54 -24.18 -14.30 9.02
N ASP A 55 -23.47 -13.19 9.14
CA ASP A 55 -23.86 -11.93 8.51
C ASP A 55 -23.32 -11.86 7.07
N CYS A 56 -22.16 -12.47 6.80
CA CYS A 56 -21.58 -12.61 5.47
C CYS A 56 -20.80 -13.92 5.28
N VAL A 57 -20.51 -14.25 4.02
CA VAL A 57 -19.55 -15.32 3.68
C VAL A 57 -18.18 -14.68 3.49
N LEU A 58 -17.18 -15.14 4.23
CA LEU A 58 -15.81 -14.65 4.13
C LEU A 58 -14.96 -15.65 3.35
N LEU A 59 -14.31 -15.19 2.28
CA LEU A 59 -13.33 -16.00 1.58
C LEU A 59 -12.04 -16.07 2.42
N ALA A 60 -11.73 -17.23 2.98
CA ALA A 60 -10.66 -17.40 3.96
C ALA A 60 -9.27 -17.01 3.46
N HIS A 61 -9.03 -17.04 2.14
CA HIS A 61 -7.70 -16.96 1.55
C HIS A 61 -7.55 -15.71 0.67
N ASN A 62 -6.31 -15.21 0.61
CA ASN A 62 -5.96 -14.10 -0.28
C ASN A 62 -6.24 -14.48 -1.74
N TRP A 63 -6.91 -13.60 -2.50
CA TRP A 63 -7.38 -13.92 -3.84
C TRP A 63 -6.32 -14.53 -4.79
N PRO A 64 -5.08 -14.00 -4.89
CA PRO A 64 -4.03 -14.60 -5.73
C PRO A 64 -3.69 -16.06 -5.37
N SER A 65 -3.85 -16.45 -4.10
CA SER A 65 -3.57 -17.81 -3.63
C SER A 65 -4.62 -18.82 -4.13
N LEU A 66 -5.75 -18.37 -4.67
CA LEU A 66 -6.85 -19.22 -5.13
C LEU A 66 -6.86 -19.48 -6.64
N LYS A 67 -5.80 -19.10 -7.37
CA LYS A 67 -5.70 -19.29 -8.84
C LYS A 67 -5.97 -20.74 -9.29
N GLY A 68 -5.54 -21.73 -8.49
CA GLY A 68 -5.76 -23.16 -8.74
C GLY A 68 -7.07 -23.73 -8.17
N HIS A 69 -7.85 -22.93 -7.43
CA HIS A 69 -8.99 -23.38 -6.63
C HIS A 69 -10.31 -22.78 -7.12
N ARG A 70 -10.51 -22.70 -8.45
CA ARG A 70 -11.71 -22.09 -9.06
C ARG A 70 -13.02 -22.73 -8.61
N GLY A 71 -13.04 -24.06 -8.45
CA GLY A 71 -14.22 -24.78 -7.95
C GLY A 71 -14.60 -24.38 -6.52
N PHE A 72 -13.60 -24.18 -5.65
CA PHE A 72 -13.81 -23.69 -4.28
C PHE A 72 -14.37 -22.26 -4.29
N VAL A 73 -13.77 -21.35 -5.07
CA VAL A 73 -14.25 -19.97 -5.20
C VAL A 73 -15.70 -19.94 -5.69
N HIS A 74 -16.02 -20.74 -6.72
CA HIS A 74 -17.38 -20.82 -7.25
C HIS A 74 -18.37 -21.36 -6.22
N ALA A 75 -17.99 -22.39 -5.44
CA ALA A 75 -18.82 -22.93 -4.38
C ALA A 75 -19.12 -21.88 -3.28
N GLN A 76 -18.11 -21.12 -2.84
CA GLN A 76 -18.30 -20.05 -1.84
C GLN A 76 -19.17 -18.91 -2.37
N ALA A 77 -18.98 -18.50 -3.63
CA ALA A 77 -19.80 -17.48 -4.28
C ALA A 77 -21.26 -17.94 -4.43
N LYS A 78 -21.48 -19.20 -4.85
CA LYS A 78 -22.81 -19.79 -4.94
C LYS A 78 -23.49 -19.86 -3.58
N LEU A 79 -22.78 -20.30 -2.55
CA LEU A 79 -23.28 -20.37 -1.18
C LEU A 79 -23.71 -18.98 -0.68
N ALA A 80 -22.89 -17.94 -0.90
CA ALA A 80 -23.24 -16.58 -0.55
C ALA A 80 -24.52 -16.12 -1.27
N ALA A 81 -24.62 -16.38 -2.57
CA ALA A 81 -25.79 -16.00 -3.39
C ALA A 81 -27.07 -16.73 -2.96
N ASP A 82 -27.01 -18.06 -2.75
CA ASP A 82 -28.17 -18.88 -2.36
C ASP A 82 -28.76 -18.41 -1.01
N HIS A 83 -27.91 -17.92 -0.11
CA HIS A 83 -28.31 -17.40 1.21
C HIS A 83 -28.48 -15.87 1.24
N ARG A 84 -28.40 -15.18 0.09
CA ARG A 84 -28.51 -13.71 -0.04
C ARG A 84 -27.54 -12.93 0.87
N LYS A 85 -26.30 -13.41 0.98
CA LYS A 85 -25.23 -12.78 1.76
C LYS A 85 -24.15 -12.24 0.84
N HIS A 86 -23.44 -11.21 1.28
CA HIS A 86 -22.25 -10.75 0.57
C HIS A 86 -21.11 -11.77 0.71
N LEU A 87 -20.36 -11.95 -0.38
CA LEU A 87 -19.05 -12.60 -0.34
C LEU A 87 -17.97 -11.54 -0.11
N ILE A 88 -17.22 -11.66 0.97
CA ILE A 88 -16.10 -10.77 1.29
C ILE A 88 -14.80 -11.38 0.78
N VAL A 89 -14.07 -10.62 -0.03
CA VAL A 89 -12.82 -11.05 -0.67
C VAL A 89 -11.70 -10.07 -0.32
N PHE A 90 -10.54 -10.60 0.07
CA PHE A 90 -9.32 -9.81 0.23
C PHE A 90 -8.32 -10.15 -0.87
N TRP A 91 -7.81 -9.12 -1.54
CA TRP A 91 -6.75 -9.19 -2.53
C TRP A 91 -5.63 -8.22 -2.13
N HIS A 92 -4.76 -8.70 -1.26
CA HIS A 92 -3.45 -8.11 -1.04
C HIS A 92 -2.49 -8.60 -2.13
N GLY A 93 -2.17 -7.73 -3.09
CA GLY A 93 -1.34 -8.06 -4.24
C GLY A 93 -1.22 -6.93 -5.28
N ASP A 94 -0.43 -7.18 -6.32
CA ASP A 94 0.00 -6.13 -7.27
C ASP A 94 -0.93 -5.95 -8.47
N SER A 95 -1.68 -6.98 -8.83
CA SER A 95 -2.55 -6.93 -10.02
C SER A 95 -3.87 -6.21 -9.74
N ASP A 96 -4.31 -5.45 -10.72
CA ASP A 96 -5.59 -4.76 -10.85
C ASP A 96 -6.61 -5.55 -11.69
N ALA A 97 -6.30 -6.80 -12.07
CA ALA A 97 -7.18 -7.64 -12.88
C ALA A 97 -8.56 -7.82 -12.21
N PRO A 98 -9.64 -8.05 -12.97
CA PRO A 98 -10.99 -8.18 -12.42
C PRO A 98 -11.13 -9.29 -11.37
N VAL A 99 -11.98 -9.06 -10.36
CA VAL A 99 -12.59 -10.13 -9.56
C VAL A 99 -14.05 -10.25 -10.00
N ASP A 100 -14.29 -11.11 -10.97
CA ASP A 100 -15.62 -11.28 -11.59
C ASP A 100 -16.50 -12.22 -10.74
N ILE A 101 -16.85 -11.77 -9.53
CA ILE A 101 -17.82 -12.44 -8.65
C ILE A 101 -18.97 -11.47 -8.36
N PRO A 102 -20.15 -11.70 -8.96
CA PRO A 102 -21.32 -10.85 -8.73
C PRO A 102 -21.65 -10.73 -7.23
N GLY A 103 -21.88 -9.50 -6.76
CA GLY A 103 -22.26 -9.22 -5.38
C GLY A 103 -21.15 -9.34 -4.32
N ALA A 104 -19.92 -9.66 -4.73
CA ALA A 104 -18.77 -9.71 -3.83
C ALA A 104 -18.25 -8.30 -3.50
N ILE A 105 -17.85 -8.08 -2.25
CA ILE A 105 -17.11 -6.89 -1.81
C ILE A 105 -15.62 -7.26 -1.77
N VAL A 106 -14.80 -6.48 -2.45
CA VAL A 106 -13.39 -6.84 -2.70
C VAL A 106 -12.45 -5.77 -2.13
N PHE A 107 -11.73 -6.11 -1.07
CA PHE A 107 -10.67 -5.27 -0.51
C PHE A 107 -9.38 -5.46 -1.30
N ARG A 108 -8.80 -4.39 -1.86
CA ARG A 108 -7.65 -4.45 -2.78
C ARG A 108 -6.57 -3.46 -2.42
N THR A 109 -5.31 -3.88 -2.51
CA THR A 109 -4.16 -2.95 -2.38
C THR A 109 -3.86 -2.19 -3.66
N SER A 110 -4.05 -2.81 -4.83
CA SER A 110 -3.72 -2.23 -6.13
C SER A 110 -4.99 -1.86 -6.88
N LEU A 111 -5.24 -0.55 -7.01
CA LEU A 111 -6.40 0.03 -7.69
C LEU A 111 -5.98 1.22 -8.55
N TYR A 112 -6.69 1.40 -9.66
CA TYR A 112 -6.55 2.55 -10.53
C TYR A 112 -7.88 3.30 -10.59
N ARG A 113 -7.90 4.55 -10.14
CA ARG A 113 -9.11 5.36 -9.98
C ARG A 113 -9.99 5.39 -11.24
N TYR A 114 -9.39 5.48 -12.42
CA TYR A 114 -10.11 5.56 -13.69
C TYR A 114 -10.85 4.26 -14.10
N CYS A 115 -10.54 3.12 -13.46
CA CYS A 115 -11.18 1.83 -13.76
C CYS A 115 -11.54 1.03 -12.50
N THR A 116 -11.65 1.70 -11.34
CA THR A 116 -12.07 1.07 -10.08
C THR A 116 -13.57 0.77 -10.14
N ARG A 117 -13.99 -0.41 -9.66
CA ARG A 117 -15.40 -0.81 -9.61
C ARG A 117 -16.04 -0.41 -8.29
N ALA A 118 -17.36 -0.24 -8.29
CA ALA A 118 -18.11 0.15 -7.08
C ALA A 118 -18.00 -0.86 -5.91
N ASN A 119 -17.71 -2.12 -6.22
CA ASN A 119 -17.54 -3.18 -5.22
C ASN A 119 -16.08 -3.38 -4.77
N GLU A 120 -15.15 -2.54 -5.25
CA GLU A 120 -13.74 -2.59 -4.88
C GLU A 120 -13.42 -1.49 -3.87
N ILE A 121 -12.85 -1.89 -2.74
CA ILE A 121 -12.50 -1.00 -1.63
C ILE A 121 -10.98 -1.02 -1.45
N ALA A 122 -10.34 0.15 -1.45
CA ALA A 122 -8.91 0.25 -1.19
C ALA A 122 -8.57 -0.20 0.24
N MET A 123 -7.52 -0.99 0.39
CA MET A 123 -6.99 -1.41 1.68
C MET A 123 -5.49 -1.08 1.80
N PRO A 124 -4.97 -0.86 3.01
CA PRO A 124 -3.56 -0.59 3.20
C PRO A 124 -2.71 -1.80 2.80
N ALA A 125 -1.50 -1.53 2.31
CA ALA A 125 -0.48 -2.58 2.31
C ALA A 125 -0.11 -2.88 3.76
N TYR A 126 0.11 -4.16 4.06
CA TYR A 126 0.52 -4.61 5.39
C TYR A 126 1.95 -4.12 5.74
N GLY A 127 2.04 -2.88 6.18
CA GLY A 127 3.26 -2.27 6.69
C GLY A 127 3.44 -2.54 8.19
N GLU A 128 4.69 -2.73 8.59
CA GLU A 128 5.07 -2.74 10.00
C GLU A 128 4.93 -1.34 10.59
N ASP A 129 4.60 -1.28 11.88
CA ASP A 129 4.77 -0.06 12.67
C ASP A 129 6.26 0.16 12.97
N LEU A 130 6.94 0.91 12.10
CA LEU A 130 8.37 1.22 12.24
C LEU A 130 8.72 2.05 13.48
N LEU A 131 7.75 2.68 14.13
CA LEU A 131 7.98 3.37 15.39
C LEU A 131 8.12 2.35 16.52
N GLY A 132 7.31 1.30 16.52
CA GLY A 132 7.31 0.26 17.55
C GLY A 132 7.08 0.87 18.94
N SER A 133 8.03 0.65 19.85
CA SER A 133 8.02 1.21 21.22
C SER A 133 8.75 2.54 21.35
N ASP A 134 9.32 3.07 20.26
CA ASP A 134 10.06 4.34 20.31
C ASP A 134 9.10 5.54 20.47
N THR A 135 9.63 6.65 20.96
CA THR A 135 8.88 7.91 21.01
C THR A 135 8.89 8.59 19.64
N LEU A 136 7.75 9.14 19.24
CA LEU A 136 7.64 9.91 17.99
C LEU A 136 8.53 11.16 18.05
N THR A 137 9.63 11.14 17.30
CA THR A 137 10.50 12.31 17.14
C THR A 137 10.01 13.18 16.00
N LEU A 138 9.56 14.39 16.31
CA LEU A 138 9.12 15.37 15.32
C LEU A 138 10.33 16.11 14.74
N ARG A 139 10.28 16.40 13.45
CA ARG A 139 11.26 17.25 12.77
C ARG A 139 10.79 18.69 12.79
N GLU A 140 11.73 19.61 13.00
CA GLU A 140 11.47 21.04 12.88
C GLU A 140 11.61 21.48 11.43
N LYS A 141 10.75 22.42 11.01
CA LYS A 141 10.93 23.09 9.72
C LYS A 141 12.19 23.96 9.79
N HIS A 142 13.06 23.85 8.81
CA HIS A 142 14.26 24.68 8.68
C HIS A 142 14.17 25.66 7.51
N ALA A 143 15.06 26.66 7.51
CA ALA A 143 15.11 27.71 6.47
C ALA A 143 15.67 27.23 5.12
N GLY A 144 16.47 26.16 5.11
CA GLY A 144 17.03 25.61 3.86
C GLY A 144 16.03 24.76 3.05
N PRO A 145 16.43 24.33 1.84
CA PRO A 145 15.63 23.42 1.01
C PRO A 145 15.29 22.11 1.74
N PRO A 146 14.06 21.56 1.58
CA PRO A 146 13.64 20.35 2.27
C PRO A 146 14.44 19.14 1.82
N VAL A 147 14.62 18.18 2.74
CA VAL A 147 15.24 16.88 2.46
C VAL A 147 14.20 15.89 1.96
N VAL A 148 14.36 15.41 0.73
CA VAL A 148 13.55 14.34 0.14
C VAL A 148 14.31 13.02 0.21
N GLY A 149 13.72 12.04 0.91
CA GLY A 149 14.30 10.72 1.13
C GLY A 149 13.77 9.65 0.20
N PHE A 150 14.66 8.79 -0.28
CA PHE A 150 14.29 7.53 -0.93
C PHE A 150 15.34 6.45 -0.68
N CYS A 151 14.94 5.34 -0.06
CA CYS A 151 15.76 4.14 0.05
C CYS A 151 15.05 2.94 -0.59
N GLY A 152 15.64 2.35 -1.64
CA GLY A 152 15.09 1.15 -2.27
C GLY A 152 15.41 1.00 -3.76
N TRP A 153 14.64 0.15 -4.44
CA TRP A 153 14.88 -0.19 -5.85
C TRP A 153 14.61 1.00 -6.78
N ALA A 154 15.64 1.45 -7.50
CA ALA A 154 15.52 2.49 -8.54
C ALA A 154 16.51 2.31 -9.71
N LYS A 155 17.38 1.31 -9.64
CA LYS A 155 18.33 1.00 -10.72
C LYS A 155 17.84 -0.21 -11.52
N TYR A 156 18.11 -0.23 -12.83
CA TYR A 156 17.90 -1.44 -13.61
C TYR A 156 18.81 -2.55 -13.08
N LYS A 157 18.26 -3.76 -12.92
CA LYS A 157 19.05 -4.91 -12.45
C LYS A 157 20.10 -5.32 -13.49
N ASN A 158 19.73 -5.26 -14.76
CA ASN A 158 20.54 -5.62 -15.92
C ASN A 158 19.90 -5.05 -17.20
N THR A 159 20.58 -5.22 -18.34
CA THR A 159 20.10 -4.78 -19.66
C THR A 159 18.76 -5.41 -20.03
N LYS A 160 18.52 -6.69 -19.73
CA LYS A 160 17.23 -7.37 -19.96
C LYS A 160 16.08 -6.68 -19.23
N ASN A 161 16.28 -6.32 -17.95
CA ASN A 161 15.28 -5.59 -17.16
C ASN A 161 15.04 -4.17 -17.70
N MET A 162 16.08 -3.50 -18.19
CA MET A 162 15.97 -2.20 -18.86
C MET A 162 15.11 -2.32 -20.13
N PHE A 163 15.46 -3.20 -21.06
CA PHE A 163 14.72 -3.39 -22.31
C PHE A 163 13.26 -3.80 -22.05
N GLY A 164 13.02 -4.72 -21.13
CA GLY A 164 11.65 -5.11 -20.76
C GLY A 164 10.83 -3.99 -20.11
N THR A 165 11.48 -3.05 -19.43
CA THR A 165 10.82 -1.86 -18.89
C THR A 165 10.47 -0.86 -19.99
N LEU A 166 11.40 -0.62 -20.91
CA LEU A 166 11.16 0.24 -22.07
C LEU A 166 10.04 -0.31 -22.95
N ALA A 167 10.08 -1.61 -23.29
CA ALA A 167 9.06 -2.25 -24.12
C ALA A 167 7.66 -2.14 -23.50
N LEU A 168 7.49 -2.48 -22.20
CA LEU A 168 6.20 -2.37 -21.53
C LEU A 168 5.70 -0.92 -21.51
N ASN A 169 6.57 0.04 -21.22
CA ASN A 169 6.18 1.45 -21.20
C ASN A 169 5.79 1.96 -22.58
N SER A 170 6.47 1.53 -23.65
CA SER A 170 6.10 1.89 -25.02
C SER A 170 4.72 1.33 -25.40
N LEU A 171 4.43 0.09 -25.01
CA LEU A 171 3.11 -0.52 -25.18
C LEU A 171 2.02 0.28 -24.44
N VAL A 172 2.27 0.63 -23.18
CA VAL A 172 1.34 1.46 -22.38
C VAL A 172 1.15 2.84 -22.99
N ARG A 173 2.22 3.50 -23.45
CA ARG A 173 2.15 4.81 -24.11
C ARG A 173 1.31 4.74 -25.39
N PHE A 174 1.58 3.76 -26.25
CA PHE A 174 0.79 3.56 -27.47
C PHE A 174 -0.67 3.26 -27.16
N GLY A 175 -0.92 2.35 -26.21
CA GLY A 175 -2.27 2.03 -25.73
C GLY A 175 -3.00 3.25 -25.19
N SER A 176 -2.30 4.15 -24.48
CA SER A 176 -2.91 5.35 -23.90
C SER A 176 -3.34 6.41 -24.91
N VAL A 177 -2.76 6.41 -26.12
CA VAL A 177 -3.21 7.30 -27.21
C VAL A 177 -4.61 6.91 -27.70
N MET A 178 -4.91 5.62 -27.67
CA MET A 178 -6.19 5.05 -28.12
C MET A 178 -7.09 4.58 -26.96
N GLY A 179 -6.64 4.78 -25.72
CA GLY A 179 -7.21 4.18 -24.53
C GLY A 179 -7.80 5.22 -23.57
N PRO A 180 -8.37 4.77 -22.44
CA PRO A 180 -8.93 5.67 -21.44
C PRO A 180 -7.86 6.59 -20.82
N GLU A 181 -8.31 7.79 -20.44
CA GLU A 181 -7.51 8.70 -19.63
C GLU A 181 -7.06 8.00 -18.34
N GLY A 182 -5.77 8.07 -18.01
CA GLY A 182 -5.18 7.39 -16.85
C GLY A 182 -4.43 6.09 -17.18
N MET A 183 -4.56 5.53 -18.39
CA MET A 183 -3.82 4.33 -18.79
C MET A 183 -2.30 4.48 -18.68
N LEU A 184 -1.75 5.69 -18.87
CA LEU A 184 -0.32 5.96 -18.67
C LEU A 184 0.19 5.61 -17.27
N ALA A 185 -0.68 5.60 -16.25
CA ALA A 185 -0.33 5.20 -14.90
C ALA A 185 0.03 3.70 -14.77
N HIS A 186 -0.26 2.89 -15.77
CA HIS A 186 0.15 1.48 -15.85
C HIS A 186 1.62 1.27 -16.24
N ARG A 187 2.35 2.35 -16.58
CA ARG A 187 3.81 2.29 -16.71
C ARG A 187 4.43 1.68 -15.44
N LYS A 188 5.61 1.06 -15.58
CA LYS A 188 6.26 0.43 -14.42
C LYS A 188 6.56 1.46 -13.33
N GLY A 189 6.31 1.11 -12.07
CA GLY A 189 6.68 1.97 -10.93
C GLY A 189 8.17 2.27 -10.87
N LEU A 190 9.03 1.38 -11.40
CA LEU A 190 10.47 1.66 -11.58
C LEU A 190 10.71 2.90 -12.45
N SER A 191 9.90 3.14 -13.48
CA SER A 191 10.09 4.28 -14.38
C SER A 191 9.69 5.59 -13.74
N PHE A 192 8.54 5.64 -13.04
CA PHE A 192 8.15 6.82 -12.26
C PHE A 192 9.16 7.14 -11.16
N ARG A 193 9.69 6.14 -10.45
CA ARG A 193 10.76 6.32 -9.46
C ARG A 193 12.00 6.96 -10.08
N ARG A 194 12.45 6.41 -11.21
CA ARG A 194 13.65 6.91 -11.91
C ARG A 194 13.47 8.34 -12.42
N GLU A 195 12.29 8.66 -12.95
CA GLU A 195 11.95 10.01 -13.40
C GLU A 195 11.95 10.99 -12.22
N ALA A 196 11.22 10.68 -11.13
CA ALA A 196 11.19 11.52 -9.94
C ALA A 196 12.60 11.74 -9.33
N ILE A 197 13.39 10.67 -9.19
CA ILE A 197 14.76 10.74 -8.68
C ILE A 197 15.66 11.59 -9.58
N ALA A 198 15.53 11.47 -10.90
CA ALA A 198 16.34 12.23 -11.85
C ALA A 198 16.03 13.72 -11.77
N VAL A 199 14.74 14.10 -11.82
CA VAL A 199 14.32 15.51 -11.80
C VAL A 199 14.67 16.17 -10.46
N LEU A 200 14.46 15.47 -9.33
CA LEU A 200 14.85 15.99 -8.02
C LEU A 200 16.36 16.10 -7.86
N GLY A 201 17.13 15.14 -8.37
CA GLY A 201 18.59 15.12 -8.25
C GLY A 201 19.31 16.21 -9.05
N THR A 202 18.63 16.88 -9.98
CA THR A 202 19.18 17.98 -10.78
C THR A 202 18.79 19.37 -10.29
N SER A 203 17.99 19.47 -9.21
CA SER A 203 17.49 20.74 -8.71
C SER A 203 18.07 21.08 -7.34
N ASP A 204 18.48 22.33 -7.15
CA ASP A 204 18.91 22.88 -5.86
C ASP A 204 17.74 23.23 -4.93
N ALA A 205 16.50 23.15 -5.44
CA ALA A 205 15.29 23.44 -4.70
C ALA A 205 14.96 22.38 -3.63
N VAL A 206 15.64 21.23 -3.67
CA VAL A 206 15.52 20.13 -2.70
C VAL A 206 16.88 19.53 -2.38
N LYS A 207 17.05 19.01 -1.16
CA LYS A 207 18.19 18.16 -0.81
C LYS A 207 17.79 16.70 -0.96
N CYS A 208 18.53 15.92 -1.74
CA CYS A 208 18.20 14.51 -1.98
C CYS A 208 18.97 13.56 -1.06
N ALA A 209 18.25 12.76 -0.26
CA ALA A 209 18.81 11.68 0.55
C ALA A 209 18.46 10.32 -0.09
N PHE A 210 19.16 9.97 -1.18
CA PHE A 210 18.82 8.81 -2.01
C PHE A 210 19.77 7.62 -1.83
N LEU A 211 19.25 6.51 -1.32
CA LEU A 211 19.91 5.21 -1.22
C LEU A 211 19.35 4.25 -2.29
N LEU A 212 19.96 4.29 -3.48
CA LEU A 212 19.42 3.63 -4.69
C LEU A 212 19.98 2.21 -4.89
N ARG A 213 19.07 1.23 -4.82
CA ARG A 213 19.35 -0.21 -4.98
C ARG A 213 18.94 -0.72 -6.37
N SER A 214 19.54 -1.84 -6.80
CA SER A 214 19.27 -2.51 -8.10
C SER A 214 18.20 -3.60 -8.03
N SER A 215 17.71 -3.92 -6.83
CA SER A 215 16.65 -4.87 -6.58
C SER A 215 15.78 -4.45 -5.39
N TYR A 216 14.59 -5.05 -5.28
CA TYR A 216 13.69 -4.84 -4.15
C TYR A 216 14.23 -5.54 -2.90
N SER A 217 14.29 -4.82 -1.78
CA SER A 217 14.85 -5.34 -0.52
C SER A 217 13.80 -5.94 0.43
N GLY A 218 12.51 -5.85 0.12
CA GLY A 218 11.45 -6.40 0.97
C GLY A 218 11.13 -7.87 0.73
N HIS A 219 11.91 -8.57 -0.11
CA HIS A 219 11.65 -9.97 -0.45
C HIS A 219 12.94 -10.79 -0.41
N SER A 220 12.88 -11.97 0.22
CA SER A 220 14.06 -12.82 0.51
C SER A 220 14.83 -13.23 -0.76
N LYS A 221 14.13 -13.51 -1.85
CA LYS A 221 14.74 -13.85 -3.16
C LYS A 221 15.41 -12.69 -3.91
N THR A 222 15.14 -11.43 -3.53
CA THR A 222 15.63 -10.27 -4.30
C THR A 222 16.56 -9.37 -3.51
N ILE A 223 16.58 -9.48 -2.18
CA ILE A 223 17.49 -8.72 -1.34
C ILE A 223 18.94 -9.09 -1.66
N GLY A 224 19.78 -8.07 -1.85
CA GLY A 224 21.20 -8.23 -2.22
C GLY A 224 22.17 -7.93 -1.09
N MET A 225 21.66 -7.79 0.14
CA MET A 225 22.42 -7.45 1.33
C MET A 225 21.73 -8.04 2.56
N ASP A 226 22.36 -7.94 3.72
CA ASP A 226 21.77 -8.35 4.99
C ASP A 226 20.41 -7.66 5.24
N PRO A 227 19.32 -8.42 5.54
CA PRO A 227 17.99 -7.88 5.80
C PRO A 227 17.93 -6.81 6.89
N GLU A 228 18.60 -7.03 8.02
CA GLU A 228 18.56 -6.12 9.16
C GLU A 228 19.27 -4.80 8.85
N ASN A 229 20.44 -4.87 8.22
CA ASN A 229 21.13 -3.68 7.70
C ASN A 229 20.27 -2.94 6.66
N ALA A 230 19.63 -3.67 5.75
CA ALA A 230 18.77 -3.08 4.74
C ALA A 230 17.57 -2.34 5.35
N ARG A 231 17.00 -2.90 6.42
CA ARG A 231 15.87 -2.34 7.18
C ARG A 231 16.28 -1.15 8.02
N ARG A 232 17.45 -1.21 8.67
CA ARG A 232 18.03 -0.08 9.40
C ARG A 232 18.27 1.13 8.49
N GLU A 233 18.99 0.95 7.39
CA GLU A 233 19.23 2.03 6.41
C GLU A 233 17.93 2.66 5.90
N TYR A 234 16.91 1.82 5.67
CA TYR A 234 15.60 2.27 5.21
C TYR A 234 14.89 3.13 6.27
N ARG A 235 14.88 2.68 7.53
CA ARG A 235 14.28 3.41 8.64
C ARG A 235 15.02 4.72 8.92
N GLU A 236 16.35 4.69 8.93
CA GLU A 236 17.19 5.88 9.10
C GLU A 236 16.96 6.89 7.96
N ASN A 237 16.80 6.43 6.73
CA ASN A 237 16.48 7.29 5.60
C ASN A 237 15.12 8.00 5.77
N LEU A 238 14.10 7.28 6.25
CA LEU A 238 12.79 7.89 6.55
C LEU A 238 12.90 8.93 7.66
N LEU A 239 13.55 8.60 8.78
CA LEU A 239 13.73 9.52 9.92
C LEU A 239 14.58 10.75 9.57
N GLY A 240 15.57 10.57 8.70
CA GLY A 240 16.48 11.62 8.23
C GLY A 240 15.89 12.60 7.21
N SER A 241 14.67 12.35 6.72
CA SER A 241 14.06 13.11 5.62
C SER A 241 12.82 13.90 6.07
N ASP A 242 12.61 15.08 5.48
CA ASP A 242 11.41 15.90 5.71
C ASP A 242 10.22 15.34 4.91
N LEU A 243 10.49 14.87 3.69
CA LEU A 243 9.54 14.23 2.80
C LEU A 243 10.01 12.83 2.41
N ALA A 244 9.14 11.83 2.55
CA ALA A 244 9.40 10.47 2.07
C ALA A 244 8.87 10.29 0.65
N LEU A 245 9.73 10.10 -0.35
CA LEU A 245 9.31 9.90 -1.74
C LEU A 245 8.59 8.54 -1.91
N CYS A 246 7.27 8.61 -1.99
CA CYS A 246 6.37 7.48 -2.10
C CYS A 246 5.88 7.34 -3.54
N VAL A 247 6.45 6.36 -4.24
CA VAL A 247 6.05 6.00 -5.60
C VAL A 247 5.59 4.55 -5.59
N LYS A 248 4.68 4.21 -6.49
CA LYS A 248 4.16 2.85 -6.63
C LYS A 248 5.26 1.81 -6.93
N GLY A 249 5.01 0.58 -6.50
CA GLY A 249 5.81 -0.59 -6.84
C GLY A 249 5.39 -1.21 -8.18
N ASP A 250 5.33 -2.54 -8.22
CA ASP A 250 4.73 -3.26 -9.34
C ASP A 250 3.19 -3.14 -9.30
N GLY A 251 2.58 -3.16 -8.11
CA GLY A 251 1.20 -2.71 -7.90
C GLY A 251 1.07 -1.20 -7.70
N ASN A 252 -0.16 -0.67 -7.85
CA ASN A 252 -0.46 0.75 -7.74
C ASN A 252 -0.60 1.26 -6.29
N TYR A 253 0.36 0.88 -5.45
CA TYR A 253 0.45 1.27 -4.04
C TYR A 253 1.92 1.22 -3.60
N SER A 254 2.20 1.70 -2.38
CA SER A 254 3.56 1.77 -1.83
C SER A 254 3.60 1.37 -0.37
N TYR A 255 4.40 0.36 0.00
CA TYR A 255 4.67 0.05 1.41
C TYR A 255 5.27 1.26 2.14
N ARG A 256 6.16 2.00 1.47
CA ARG A 256 6.79 3.21 2.01
C ARG A 256 5.78 4.26 2.44
N PHE A 257 4.65 4.36 1.74
CA PHE A 257 3.60 5.29 2.14
C PHE A 257 3.13 5.00 3.56
N TYR A 258 2.73 3.76 3.85
CA TYR A 258 2.24 3.37 5.17
C TYR A 258 3.34 3.37 6.24
N GLU A 259 4.56 2.94 5.89
CA GLU A 259 5.72 2.94 6.79
C GLU A 259 6.25 4.35 7.11
N ALA A 260 6.11 5.31 6.19
CA ALA A 260 6.39 6.71 6.46
C ALA A 260 5.38 7.28 7.46
N LEU A 261 4.08 7.00 7.26
CA LEU A 261 3.02 7.42 8.18
C LEU A 261 3.22 6.83 9.59
N SER A 262 3.68 5.57 9.70
CA SER A 262 3.95 4.97 11.01
C SER A 262 5.05 5.72 11.79
N LEU A 263 5.97 6.40 11.12
CA LEU A 263 7.01 7.25 11.74
C LEU A 263 6.60 8.73 11.85
N GLY A 264 5.35 9.06 11.53
CA GLY A 264 4.87 10.44 11.39
C GLY A 264 5.63 11.24 10.33
N ARG A 265 6.24 10.59 9.33
CA ARG A 265 6.88 11.27 8.21
C ARG A 265 5.84 11.65 7.17
N ILE A 266 6.02 12.80 6.51
CA ILE A 266 5.11 13.29 5.48
C ILE A 266 5.44 12.59 4.15
N PRO A 267 4.50 11.85 3.56
CA PRO A 267 4.70 11.26 2.24
C PRO A 267 4.68 12.35 1.15
N LEU A 268 5.68 12.33 0.28
CA LEU A 268 5.60 12.90 -1.06
C LEU A 268 5.09 11.80 -1.99
N LEU A 269 3.77 11.75 -2.19
CA LEU A 269 3.10 10.70 -2.97
C LEU A 269 3.05 11.10 -4.45
N ILE A 270 3.72 10.31 -5.30
CA ILE A 270 3.51 10.39 -6.76
C ILE A 270 2.25 9.62 -7.10
N ASP A 271 1.17 10.36 -7.29
CA ASP A 271 -0.16 9.84 -7.57
C ASP A 271 -0.21 9.33 -9.00
N THR A 272 -0.25 8.01 -9.12
CA THR A 272 -0.37 7.26 -10.37
C THR A 272 -1.81 6.74 -10.50
N GLN A 273 -2.77 7.63 -10.22
CA GLN A 273 -4.20 7.30 -10.13
C GLN A 273 -4.48 6.24 -9.05
N CYS A 274 -3.71 6.24 -7.97
CA CYS A 274 -3.95 5.30 -6.87
C CYS A 274 -5.20 5.71 -6.07
N VAL A 275 -5.83 4.73 -5.45
CA VAL A 275 -6.95 4.94 -4.52
C VAL A 275 -6.42 4.67 -3.13
N LEU A 276 -6.45 5.67 -2.25
CA LEU A 276 -6.03 5.50 -0.86
C LEU A 276 -7.17 4.87 -0.03
N PRO A 277 -6.87 4.09 1.01
CA PRO A 277 -7.91 3.54 1.88
C PRO A 277 -8.66 4.64 2.60
N LEU A 278 -9.99 4.54 2.67
CA LEU A 278 -10.83 5.43 3.49
C LEU A 278 -10.68 6.93 3.13
N GLU A 279 -10.57 7.28 1.84
CA GLU A 279 -10.49 8.69 1.37
C GLU A 279 -11.67 9.56 1.85
N GLU A 280 -12.83 8.98 2.15
CA GLU A 280 -14.00 9.67 2.71
C GLU A 280 -13.89 9.95 4.22
N THR A 281 -12.96 9.29 4.92
CA THR A 281 -12.76 9.41 6.38
C THR A 281 -11.45 10.13 6.71
N ILE A 282 -10.42 9.95 5.89
CA ILE A 282 -9.07 10.46 6.14
C ILE A 282 -8.79 11.63 5.19
N ASP A 283 -8.66 12.84 5.72
CA ASP A 283 -8.22 14.01 4.94
C ASP A 283 -6.70 13.97 4.70
N TYR A 284 -6.28 13.14 3.73
CA TYR A 284 -4.87 12.97 3.36
C TYR A 284 -4.17 14.27 2.98
N ARG A 285 -4.89 15.27 2.44
CA ARG A 285 -4.33 16.59 2.08
C ARG A 285 -3.73 17.31 3.28
N SER A 286 -4.19 16.98 4.49
CA SER A 286 -3.70 17.59 5.72
C SER A 286 -2.36 17.05 6.21
N PHE A 287 -1.80 16.00 5.58
CA PHE A 287 -0.49 15.42 5.97
C PHE A 287 0.27 14.70 4.83
N VAL A 288 -0.18 14.80 3.58
CA VAL A 288 0.47 14.21 2.40
C VAL A 288 0.67 15.28 1.34
N LEU A 289 1.89 15.41 0.81
CA LEU A 289 2.12 16.15 -0.42
C LEU A 289 1.88 15.21 -1.61
N ARG A 290 0.69 15.28 -2.19
CA ARG A 290 0.26 14.45 -3.34
C ARG A 290 0.52 15.19 -4.65
N VAL A 291 1.30 14.60 -5.55
CA VAL A 291 1.65 15.18 -6.87
C VAL A 291 1.25 14.23 -7.97
N ASP A 292 0.51 14.72 -8.97
CA ASP A 292 0.09 13.91 -10.11
C ASP A 292 1.32 13.44 -10.91
N TYR A 293 1.35 12.16 -11.32
CA TYR A 293 2.46 11.59 -12.09
C TYR A 293 2.76 12.32 -13.41
N ARG A 294 1.81 13.09 -13.95
CA ARG A 294 1.98 13.92 -15.15
C ARG A 294 2.78 15.18 -14.88
N GLU A 295 2.92 15.60 -13.62
CA GLU A 295 3.66 16.81 -13.21
C GLU A 295 5.08 16.51 -12.72
N LEU A 296 5.61 15.30 -12.98
CA LEU A 296 6.94 14.89 -12.51
C LEU A 296 8.08 15.83 -12.93
N GLU A 297 7.98 16.49 -14.09
CA GLU A 297 8.97 17.47 -14.55
C GLU A 297 8.99 18.74 -13.69
N ARG A 298 7.86 19.09 -13.08
CA ARG A 298 7.68 20.25 -12.19
C ARG A 298 7.82 19.90 -10.71
N LEU A 299 8.18 18.65 -10.41
CA LEU A 299 8.22 18.13 -9.05
C LEU A 299 9.09 18.98 -8.09
N PRO A 300 10.29 19.47 -8.47
CA PRO A 300 11.08 20.35 -7.61
C PRO A 300 10.36 21.67 -7.28
N ASP A 301 9.78 22.34 -8.27
CA ASP A 301 9.07 23.62 -8.09
C ASP A 301 7.84 23.46 -7.19
N ILE A 302 7.13 22.34 -7.33
CA ILE A 302 5.97 22.02 -6.49
C ILE A 302 6.40 21.84 -5.03
N ILE A 303 7.49 21.12 -4.79
CA ILE A 303 8.01 20.87 -3.44
C ILE A 303 8.53 22.18 -2.82
N GLU A 304 9.29 22.97 -3.58
CA GLU A 304 9.83 24.24 -3.11
C GLU A 304 8.72 25.22 -2.70
N ARG A 305 7.71 25.37 -3.58
CA ARG A 305 6.55 26.20 -3.27
C ARG A 305 5.84 25.73 -2.01
N TRP A 306 5.53 24.43 -1.94
CA TRP A 306 4.89 23.85 -0.76
C TRP A 306 5.72 24.09 0.51
N TRP A 307 7.04 23.89 0.46
CA TRP A 307 7.92 24.08 1.60
C TRP A 307 8.03 25.53 2.07
N ASN A 308 7.91 26.48 1.14
CA ASN A 308 7.95 27.91 1.45
C ASN A 308 6.61 28.42 1.99
N GLU A 309 5.49 27.79 1.62
CA GLU A 309 4.15 28.16 2.07
C GLU A 309 3.80 27.62 3.46
N ILE A 310 4.26 26.40 3.82
CA ILE A 310 3.92 25.80 5.12
C ILE A 310 4.61 26.50 6.29
N ARG A 311 3.90 26.66 7.41
CA ARG A 311 4.48 27.19 8.66
C ARG A 311 5.12 26.06 9.51
N PRO A 312 6.07 26.37 10.40
CA PRO A 312 6.72 25.35 11.24
C PRO A 312 5.75 24.55 12.14
N ASP A 313 4.71 25.21 12.68
CA ASP A 313 3.65 24.59 13.48
C ASP A 313 2.74 23.69 12.62
N GLU A 314 2.45 24.10 11.38
CA GLU A 314 1.73 23.27 10.42
C GLU A 314 2.53 22.01 10.07
N PHE A 315 3.82 22.13 9.75
CA PHE A 315 4.70 20.99 9.50
C PHE A 315 4.75 20.01 10.69
N THR A 316 4.77 20.55 11.91
CA THR A 316 4.67 19.75 13.15
C THR A 316 3.32 19.03 13.25
N ALA A 317 2.22 19.73 12.95
CA ALA A 317 0.87 19.16 12.99
C ALA A 317 0.67 18.07 11.93
N MET A 318 1.21 18.25 10.72
CA MET A 318 1.17 17.25 9.64
C MET A 318 1.82 15.93 10.09
N GLN A 319 2.98 15.98 10.76
CA GLN A 319 3.66 14.77 11.25
C GLN A 319 2.84 14.02 12.30
N LYS A 320 2.18 14.75 13.22
CA LYS A 320 1.28 14.16 14.22
C LYS A 320 0.05 13.52 13.54
N LYS A 321 -0.57 14.21 12.58
CA LYS A 321 -1.71 13.69 11.81
C LYS A 321 -1.34 12.46 11.00
N ALA A 322 -0.14 12.43 10.40
CA ALA A 322 0.36 11.26 9.69
C ALA A 322 0.43 10.03 10.59
N ARG A 323 1.01 10.18 11.81
CA ARG A 323 1.06 9.10 12.81
C ARG A 323 -0.34 8.69 13.27
N GLU A 324 -1.19 9.66 13.59
CA GLU A 324 -2.55 9.42 14.05
C GLU A 324 -3.39 8.67 13.01
N ALA A 325 -3.31 9.06 11.74
CA ALA A 325 -4.00 8.37 10.65
C ALA A 325 -3.52 6.92 10.51
N TYR A 326 -2.22 6.68 10.67
CA TYR A 326 -1.68 5.32 10.70
C TYR A 326 -2.26 4.51 11.85
N GLU A 327 -2.15 4.99 13.09
CA GLU A 327 -2.59 4.25 14.28
C GLU A 327 -4.09 3.97 14.30
N LYS A 328 -4.91 4.97 13.93
CA LYS A 328 -6.36 4.87 14.03
C LYS A 328 -7.00 4.10 12.89
N TYR A 329 -6.40 4.11 11.70
CA TYR A 329 -7.09 3.65 10.50
C TYR A 329 -6.27 2.74 9.58
N LEU A 330 -4.95 2.94 9.45
CA LEU A 330 -4.18 2.28 8.39
C LEU A 330 -3.26 1.15 8.88
N ARG A 331 -3.00 1.07 10.19
CA ARG A 331 -2.37 -0.11 10.81
C ARG A 331 -3.29 -1.32 10.58
N VAL A 332 -2.70 -2.48 10.33
CA VAL A 332 -3.44 -3.65 9.84
C VAL A 332 -4.63 -4.01 10.73
N ASP A 333 -4.43 -4.06 12.04
CA ASP A 333 -5.49 -4.35 13.01
C ASP A 333 -6.55 -3.26 13.09
N ALA A 334 -6.15 -1.99 13.05
CA ALA A 334 -7.06 -0.84 13.07
C ALA A 334 -7.94 -0.81 11.82
N PHE A 335 -7.35 -1.00 10.64
CA PHE A 335 -8.07 -1.09 9.38
C PHE A 335 -9.07 -2.25 9.37
N LEU A 336 -8.63 -3.44 9.80
CA LEU A 336 -9.50 -4.62 9.82
C LEU A 336 -10.67 -4.46 10.80
N ARG A 337 -10.46 -3.86 11.98
CA ARG A 337 -11.56 -3.52 12.91
C ARG A 337 -12.53 -2.52 12.30
N PHE A 338 -12.02 -1.49 11.64
CA PHE A 338 -12.85 -0.50 10.95
C PHE A 338 -13.72 -1.15 9.87
N VAL A 339 -13.11 -1.98 9.01
CA VAL A 339 -13.81 -2.73 7.96
C VAL A 339 -14.89 -3.65 8.54
N VAL A 340 -14.56 -4.41 9.57
CA VAL A 340 -15.52 -5.33 10.18
C VAL A 340 -16.70 -4.58 10.80
N HIS A 341 -16.46 -3.43 11.42
CA HIS A 341 -17.52 -2.58 11.95
C HIS A 341 -18.44 -2.05 10.83
N GLN A 342 -17.87 -1.62 9.71
CA GLN A 342 -18.64 -1.16 8.55
C GLN A 342 -19.44 -2.29 7.88
N LEU A 343 -18.91 -3.51 7.83
CA LEU A 343 -19.62 -4.65 7.25
C LEU A 343 -20.79 -5.15 8.13
N GLY A 344 -20.78 -4.83 9.42
CA GLY A 344 -21.83 -5.22 10.38
C GLY A 344 -22.83 -4.12 10.72
N SER A 345 -22.63 -2.91 10.20
CA SER A 345 -23.56 -1.78 10.31
C SER A 345 -24.48 -1.76 9.09
#